data_AF-A0A2V8P895-F1
#
_entry.id   AF-A0A2V8P895-F1
#
_cell.length_a   1.000
_cell.length_b   1.000
_cell.length_c   1.000
_cell.angle_alpha   90.00
_cell.angle_beta   90.00
_cell.angle_gamma   90.00
#
_symmetry.space_group_name_H-M   'P 1'
#
loop_
_entity.id
_entity.type
_entity.pdbx_description
1 polymer ?
#
loop_
_entity_poly.entity_id
_entity_poly.type
_entity_poly.pdbx_seq_one_letter_code
_entity_poly.pdbx_strand_id
1 'polypeptide(L)'
;HLVGDIHQPLHCVTRFGATQKNGDAGGNFVKLCSPPCKDELHAFWDGLPGDSDDPLDAINVGKNLPAADQGLADDLLVAHWLIESVNDAKQFVYVPPIGLGAGPFTITDTYRTTAKQVADKRVALAGARLARILNQELK
;
A
#
# COMPACT_ATOMS: atom_id res chain seq x y z
N HIS A 1 -13.64 4.63 0.68
CA HIS A 1 -13.08 3.26 0.66
C HIS A 1 -12.21 3.07 -0.57
N LEU A 2 -12.77 2.89 -1.77
CA LEU A 2 -12.01 2.58 -3.00
C LEU A 2 -10.87 3.57 -3.36
N VAL A 3 -11.02 4.87 -3.06
CA VAL A 3 -9.94 5.85 -3.26
C VAL A 3 -8.74 5.53 -2.36
N GLY A 4 -8.95 5.02 -1.14
CA GLY A 4 -7.87 4.53 -0.29
C GLY A 4 -7.22 3.27 -0.87
N ASP A 5 -8.04 2.27 -1.21
CA ASP A 5 -7.59 0.97 -1.71
C ASP A 5 -6.71 1.10 -2.95
N ILE A 6 -7.12 1.89 -3.95
CA ILE A 6 -6.32 2.06 -5.17
C ILE A 6 -4.96 2.70 -4.90
N HIS A 7 -4.76 3.37 -3.77
CA HIS A 7 -3.47 3.93 -3.37
C HIS A 7 -2.59 2.93 -2.60
N GLN A 8 -3.13 1.79 -2.16
CA GLN A 8 -2.36 0.68 -1.60
C GLN A 8 -1.73 -0.12 -2.77
N PRO A 9 -0.39 -0.17 -2.91
CA PRO A 9 0.27 -0.80 -4.05
C PRO A 9 -0.21 -2.22 -4.40
N LEU A 10 -0.43 -3.06 -3.38
CA LEU A 10 -0.83 -4.47 -3.52
C LEU A 10 -2.31 -4.68 -3.86
N HIS A 11 -3.16 -3.66 -3.77
CA HIS A 11 -4.55 -3.73 -4.26
C HIS A 11 -4.64 -3.60 -5.79
N CYS A 12 -3.53 -3.26 -6.46
CA CYS A 12 -3.46 -2.97 -7.89
C CYS A 12 -2.67 -4.01 -8.70
N VAL A 13 -2.09 -5.02 -8.05
CA VAL A 13 -1.15 -5.96 -8.68
C VAL A 13 -1.35 -7.40 -8.23
N THR A 14 -0.83 -8.32 -9.02
CA THR A 14 -0.56 -9.71 -8.61
C THR A 14 0.74 -10.16 -9.28
N ARG A 15 1.63 -10.78 -8.51
CA ARG A 15 2.93 -11.24 -9.02
C ARG A 15 2.86 -12.69 -9.46
N PHE A 16 3.22 -12.94 -10.71
CA PHE A 16 3.33 -14.28 -11.28
C PHE A 16 4.77 -14.79 -11.24
N GLY A 17 4.93 -16.10 -11.06
CA GLY A 17 6.23 -16.76 -11.10
C GLY A 17 6.11 -18.25 -11.40
N ALA A 18 7.24 -18.92 -11.62
CA ALA A 18 7.27 -20.35 -11.99
C ALA A 18 6.54 -21.24 -10.95
N THR A 19 6.63 -20.88 -9.66
CA THR A 19 5.96 -21.55 -8.54
C THR A 19 4.63 -20.89 -8.13
N GLN A 20 4.26 -19.77 -8.74
CA GLN A 20 3.04 -18.98 -8.48
C GLN A 20 2.33 -18.65 -9.80
N LYS A 21 1.87 -19.69 -10.52
CA LYS A 21 1.30 -19.56 -11.87
C LYS A 21 -0.06 -18.85 -11.90
N ASN A 22 -0.79 -18.86 -10.79
CA ASN A 22 -2.07 -18.18 -10.63
C ASN A 22 -1.91 -16.79 -9.99
N GLY A 23 -0.67 -16.30 -9.88
CA GLY A 23 -0.35 -15.09 -9.16
C GLY A 23 -0.25 -15.32 -7.65
N ASP A 24 0.03 -14.25 -6.92
CA ASP A 24 0.16 -14.24 -5.47
C ASP A 24 -1.02 -13.54 -4.76
N ALA A 25 -2.07 -13.22 -5.51
CA ALA A 25 -3.26 -12.50 -5.06
C ALA A 25 -2.91 -11.17 -4.37
N GLY A 26 -2.02 -10.39 -4.98
CA GLY A 26 -1.58 -9.11 -4.44
C GLY A 26 -0.77 -9.28 -3.16
N GLY A 27 0.10 -10.28 -3.10
CA GLY A 27 0.92 -10.54 -1.91
C GLY A 27 0.27 -11.40 -0.83
N ASN A 28 -1.04 -11.69 -0.90
CA ASN A 28 -1.76 -12.56 0.05
C ASN A 28 -1.12 -13.96 0.19
N PHE A 29 -0.45 -14.45 -0.86
CA PHE A 29 0.25 -15.74 -0.87
C PHE A 29 1.76 -15.62 -0.63
N VAL A 30 2.26 -14.45 -0.24
CA VAL A 30 3.66 -14.22 0.11
C VAL A 30 3.79 -14.19 1.62
N LYS A 31 4.37 -15.25 2.18
CA LYS A 31 4.53 -15.43 3.62
C LYS A 31 5.70 -14.63 4.15
N LEU A 32 5.54 -14.03 5.34
CA LEU A 32 6.59 -13.32 6.07
C LEU A 32 7.16 -14.12 7.25
N CYS A 33 6.54 -15.24 7.58
CA CYS A 33 6.96 -16.12 8.65
C CYS A 33 6.57 -17.58 8.38
N SER A 34 7.19 -18.49 9.12
CA SER A 34 6.82 -19.91 9.11
C SER A 34 5.64 -20.19 10.05
N PRO A 35 4.81 -21.21 9.76
CA PRO A 35 3.79 -21.68 10.70
C PRO A 35 4.35 -21.92 12.10
N PRO A 36 3.58 -21.64 13.17
CA PRO A 36 2.14 -21.32 13.17
C PRO A 36 1.80 -19.86 12.85
N CYS A 37 2.79 -18.98 12.68
CA CYS A 37 2.58 -17.59 12.29
C CYS A 37 1.95 -17.50 10.89
N LYS A 38 1.09 -16.50 10.69
CA LYS A 38 0.29 -16.30 9.47
C LYS A 38 0.57 -14.97 8.76
N ASP A 39 1.56 -14.22 9.22
CA ASP A 39 1.91 -12.93 8.63
C ASP A 39 2.23 -13.09 7.14
N GLU A 40 1.61 -12.23 6.35
CA GLU A 40 1.74 -12.21 4.91
C GLU A 40 1.88 -10.77 4.42
N LEU A 41 2.41 -10.63 3.20
CA LEU A 41 2.87 -9.36 2.67
C LEU A 41 1.74 -8.33 2.50
N HIS A 42 0.57 -8.74 2.02
CA HIS A 42 -0.60 -7.87 1.83
C HIS A 42 -1.07 -7.26 3.14
N ALA A 43 -1.37 -8.07 4.15
CA ALA A 43 -1.79 -7.62 5.48
C ALA A 43 -0.73 -6.74 6.14
N PHE A 44 0.56 -7.03 5.93
CA PHE A 44 1.62 -6.14 6.39
C PHE A 44 1.48 -4.73 5.78
N TRP A 45 1.26 -4.63 4.47
CA TRP A 45 1.09 -3.33 3.79
C TRP A 45 -0.23 -2.64 4.15
N ASP A 46 -1.33 -3.38 4.26
CA ASP A 46 -2.64 -2.86 4.69
C ASP A 46 -2.56 -2.27 6.10
N GLY A 47 -1.79 -2.88 7.00
CA GLY A 47 -1.65 -2.44 8.40
C GLY A 47 -0.68 -1.27 8.61
N LEU A 48 0.09 -0.83 7.59
CA LEU A 48 1.09 0.23 7.75
C LEU A 48 0.54 1.57 8.28
N PRO A 49 -0.68 2.02 7.89
CA PRO A 49 -1.26 3.24 8.46
C PRO A 49 -1.63 3.12 9.95
N GLY A 50 -1.80 1.89 10.45
CA GLY A 50 -2.26 1.57 11.79
C GLY A 50 -3.46 0.60 11.76
N ASP A 51 -3.67 -0.11 12.87
CA ASP A 51 -4.71 -1.14 13.06
C ASP A 51 -5.71 -0.79 14.16
N SER A 52 -5.66 0.45 14.68
CA SER A 52 -6.61 0.94 15.69
C SER A 52 -7.98 1.23 15.10
N ASP A 53 -9.03 0.78 15.78
CA ASP A 53 -10.42 1.10 15.47
C ASP A 53 -10.87 2.45 16.07
N ASP A 54 -10.01 3.16 16.82
CA ASP A 54 -10.33 4.47 17.39
C ASP A 54 -10.13 5.60 16.35
N PRO A 55 -11.18 6.36 16.01
CA PRO A 55 -11.05 7.50 15.10
C PRO A 55 -10.04 8.56 15.56
N LEU A 56 -9.81 8.72 16.87
CA LEU A 56 -8.81 9.66 17.39
C LEU A 56 -7.39 9.26 16.99
N ASP A 57 -7.09 7.97 16.98
CA ASP A 57 -5.80 7.47 16.51
C ASP A 57 -5.62 7.74 15.02
N ALA A 58 -6.65 7.48 14.21
CA ALA A 58 -6.63 7.80 12.78
C ALA A 58 -6.44 9.31 12.52
N ILE A 59 -7.08 10.18 13.31
CA ILE A 59 -6.88 11.63 13.24
C ILE A 59 -5.43 12.00 13.57
N ASN A 60 -4.85 11.38 14.60
CA ASN A 60 -3.47 11.63 15.01
C ASN A 60 -2.47 11.15 13.96
N VAL A 61 -2.70 9.99 13.35
CA VAL A 61 -1.92 9.52 12.19
C VAL A 61 -2.03 10.53 11.05
N GLY A 62 -3.25 10.93 10.68
CA GLY A 62 -3.52 11.87 9.60
C GLY A 62 -2.81 13.22 9.77
N LYS A 63 -2.76 13.76 10.99
CA LYS A 63 -2.04 15.01 11.30
C LYS A 63 -0.53 14.91 11.13
N ASN A 64 0.04 13.71 11.26
CA ASN A 64 1.48 13.47 11.18
C ASN A 64 1.92 12.95 9.81
N LEU A 65 0.99 12.77 8.86
CA LEU A 65 1.33 12.42 7.48
C LEU A 65 2.13 13.54 6.80
N PRO A 66 3.01 13.20 5.85
CA PRO A 66 3.64 14.20 5.00
C PRO A 66 2.59 14.96 4.20
N ALA A 67 2.90 16.20 3.80
CA ALA A 67 2.08 16.90 2.84
C ALA A 67 2.01 16.12 1.51
N ALA A 68 0.80 15.97 0.97
CA ALA A 68 0.61 15.38 -0.35
C ALA A 68 1.26 16.26 -1.42
N ASP A 69 1.90 15.61 -2.39
CA ASP A 69 2.37 16.29 -3.61
C ASP A 69 1.16 16.89 -4.33
N GLN A 70 1.15 18.23 -4.47
CA GLN A 70 0.00 18.93 -5.02
C GLN A 70 -0.22 18.62 -6.49
N GLY A 71 0.85 18.48 -7.28
CA GLY A 71 0.73 18.16 -8.71
C GLY A 71 0.11 16.77 -8.92
N LEU A 72 0.47 15.80 -8.09
CA LEU A 72 -0.19 14.48 -8.11
C LEU A 72 -1.62 14.55 -7.55
N ALA A 73 -1.86 15.34 -6.51
CA ALA A 73 -3.19 15.47 -5.91
C ALA A 73 -4.22 16.16 -6.82
N ASP A 74 -3.76 17.05 -7.70
CA ASP A 74 -4.55 17.70 -8.74
C ASP A 74 -5.02 16.71 -9.83
N ASP A 75 -4.30 15.61 -10.03
CA ASP A 75 -4.66 14.58 -10.99
C ASP A 75 -5.75 13.66 -10.44
N LEU A 76 -6.95 13.77 -11.02
CA LEU A 76 -8.11 12.94 -10.67
C LEU A 76 -8.37 11.80 -11.67
N LEU A 77 -7.47 11.57 -12.62
CA LEU A 77 -7.61 10.45 -13.55
C LEU A 77 -7.17 9.14 -12.87
N VAL A 78 -8.15 8.34 -12.46
CA VAL A 78 -7.96 7.06 -11.74
C VAL A 78 -6.96 6.11 -12.41
N ALA A 79 -6.88 6.13 -13.75
CA ALA A 79 -5.91 5.31 -14.50
C ALA A 79 -4.45 5.64 -14.14
N HIS A 80 -4.13 6.91 -13.86
CA HIS A 80 -2.79 7.30 -13.42
C HIS A 80 -2.50 6.79 -12.00
N TRP A 81 -3.48 6.82 -11.10
CA TRP A 81 -3.33 6.33 -9.71
C TRP A 81 -3.00 4.84 -9.67
N LEU A 82 -3.62 4.06 -10.57
CA LEU A 82 -3.31 2.65 -10.78
C LEU A 82 -1.84 2.46 -11.19
N ILE A 83 -1.37 3.24 -12.17
CA ILE A 83 0.01 3.17 -12.67
C ILE A 83 1.00 3.50 -11.55
N GLU A 84 0.71 4.52 -10.73
CA GLU A 84 1.51 4.86 -9.55
C GLU A 84 1.61 3.67 -8.57
N SER A 85 0.49 3.06 -8.19
CA SER A 85 0.47 1.89 -7.30
C SER A 85 1.23 0.69 -7.88
N VAL A 86 1.11 0.44 -9.18
CA VAL A 86 1.88 -0.60 -9.88
C VAL A 86 3.38 -0.31 -9.84
N ASN A 87 3.78 0.96 -10.01
CA ASN A 87 5.18 1.37 -9.94
C ASN A 87 5.72 1.22 -8.52
N ASP A 88 4.97 1.65 -7.50
CA ASP A 88 5.36 1.47 -6.11
C ASP A 88 5.49 -0.01 -5.73
N ALA A 89 4.60 -0.87 -6.25
CA ALA A 89 4.71 -2.31 -6.05
C ALA A 89 6.02 -2.88 -6.61
N LYS A 90 6.46 -2.42 -7.78
CA LYS A 90 7.74 -2.84 -8.37
C LYS A 90 8.95 -2.27 -7.64
N GLN A 91 8.86 -1.02 -7.20
CA GLN A 91 10.00 -0.28 -6.66
C GLN A 91 10.23 -0.52 -5.16
N PHE A 92 9.16 -0.78 -4.40
CA PHE A 92 9.21 -0.81 -2.95
C PHE A 92 8.61 -2.08 -2.32
N VAL A 93 7.67 -2.76 -2.98
CA VAL A 93 7.06 -3.99 -2.44
C VAL A 93 7.86 -5.23 -2.82
N TYR A 94 7.97 -5.53 -4.11
CA TYR A 94 8.60 -6.76 -4.61
C TYR A 94 10.11 -6.59 -4.84
N VAL A 95 10.80 -6.12 -3.80
CA VAL A 95 12.25 -5.92 -3.76
C VAL A 95 12.84 -6.70 -2.57
N PRO A 96 14.17 -6.95 -2.53
CA PRO A 96 14.78 -7.63 -1.40
C PRO A 96 14.36 -7.01 -0.05
N PRO A 97 14.01 -7.84 0.95
CA PRO A 97 14.19 -9.29 1.00
C PRO A 97 13.06 -10.13 0.39
N ILE A 98 12.03 -9.51 -0.21
CA ILE A 98 10.94 -10.23 -0.89
C ILE A 98 11.45 -10.82 -2.20
N GLY A 99 11.86 -12.08 -2.14
CA GLY A 99 12.34 -12.85 -3.29
C GLY A 99 11.22 -13.45 -4.14
N LEU A 100 11.61 -14.32 -5.08
CA LEU A 100 10.68 -15.09 -5.90
C LEU A 100 10.00 -16.20 -5.09
N GLY A 101 8.74 -16.50 -5.41
CA GLY A 101 7.96 -17.55 -4.75
C GLY A 101 7.22 -17.08 -3.50
N ALA A 102 6.67 -18.02 -2.74
CA ALA A 102 5.74 -17.76 -1.64
C ALA A 102 6.42 -17.46 -0.29
N GLY A 103 7.75 -17.42 -0.22
CA GLY A 103 8.48 -17.26 1.04
C GLY A 103 8.56 -18.55 1.87
N PRO A 104 8.77 -18.45 3.20
CA PRO A 104 8.71 -17.22 3.99
C PRO A 104 9.90 -16.29 3.76
N PHE A 105 9.65 -14.98 3.80
CA PHE A 105 10.69 -13.94 3.74
C PHE A 105 10.75 -13.17 5.05
N THR A 106 11.95 -12.98 5.60
CA THR A 106 12.14 -12.14 6.78
C THR A 106 12.41 -10.70 6.35
N ILE A 107 11.43 -9.81 6.56
CA ILE A 107 11.58 -8.38 6.26
C ILE A 107 12.47 -7.67 7.29
N THR A 108 13.35 -6.82 6.78
CA THR A 108 14.30 -6.05 7.60
C THR A 108 13.68 -4.76 8.12
N ASP A 109 14.29 -4.14 9.12
CA ASP A 109 13.86 -2.83 9.61
C ASP A 109 13.91 -1.77 8.51
N THR A 110 14.93 -1.79 7.66
CA THR A 110 15.03 -0.90 6.50
C THR A 110 13.85 -1.07 5.54
N TYR A 111 13.42 -2.32 5.28
CA TYR A 111 12.25 -2.58 4.45
C TYR A 111 10.98 -2.04 5.12
N ARG A 112 10.79 -2.28 6.42
CA ARG A 112 9.64 -1.78 7.20
C ARG A 112 9.57 -0.25 7.20
N THR A 113 10.68 0.42 7.46
CA THR A 113 10.76 1.89 7.45
C THR A 113 10.45 2.45 6.06
N THR A 114 11.01 1.86 5.00
CA THR A 114 10.76 2.31 3.62
C THR A 114 9.30 2.09 3.24
N ALA A 115 8.73 0.92 3.56
CA ALA A 115 7.33 0.62 3.30
C ALA A 115 6.39 1.61 4.01
N LYS A 116 6.65 1.91 5.30
CA LYS A 116 5.89 2.92 6.06
C LYS A 116 5.95 4.31 5.41
N GLN A 117 7.13 4.74 4.96
CA GLN A 117 7.28 6.03 4.27
C GLN A 117 6.49 6.09 2.96
N VAL A 118 6.44 4.99 2.20
CA VAL A 118 5.62 4.89 0.99
C VAL A 118 4.14 4.93 1.36
N ALA A 119 3.69 4.11 2.31
CA ALA A 119 2.31 4.09 2.77
C ALA A 119 1.85 5.48 3.23
N ASP A 120 2.65 6.20 4.00
CA ASP A 120 2.30 7.55 4.48
C ASP A 120 2.10 8.54 3.33
N LYS A 121 2.95 8.51 2.31
CA LYS A 121 2.77 9.32 1.10
C LYS A 121 1.50 8.93 0.34
N ARG A 122 1.21 7.64 0.24
CA ARG A 122 0.03 7.12 -0.47
C ARG A 122 -1.27 7.46 0.25
N VAL A 123 -1.31 7.37 1.57
CA VAL A 123 -2.47 7.78 2.39
C VAL A 123 -2.70 9.29 2.27
N ALA A 124 -1.63 10.10 2.34
CA ALA A 124 -1.73 11.55 2.16
C ALA A 124 -2.32 11.91 0.80
N LEU A 125 -1.84 11.26 -0.27
CA LEU A 125 -2.30 11.48 -1.63
C LEU A 125 -3.75 11.03 -1.83
N ALA A 126 -4.13 9.87 -1.28
CA ALA A 126 -5.51 9.37 -1.30
C ALA A 126 -6.48 10.36 -0.62
N GLY A 127 -6.10 10.87 0.56
CA GLY A 127 -6.90 11.85 1.29
C GLY A 127 -7.09 13.16 0.51
N ALA A 128 -6.01 13.68 -0.09
CA ALA A 128 -6.05 14.90 -0.88
C ALA A 128 -6.93 14.76 -2.14
N ARG A 129 -6.79 13.65 -2.87
CA ARG A 129 -7.60 13.34 -4.05
C ARG A 129 -9.07 13.13 -3.70
N LEU A 130 -9.35 12.39 -2.62
CA LEU A 130 -10.72 12.19 -2.14
C LEU A 130 -11.39 13.51 -1.78
N ALA A 131 -10.71 14.37 -1.02
CA ALA A 131 -11.23 15.68 -0.64
C ALA A 131 -11.55 16.52 -1.88
N ARG A 132 -10.70 16.49 -2.91
CA ARG A 132 -10.93 17.21 -4.17
C ARG A 132 -12.14 16.69 -4.93
N ILE A 133 -12.28 15.37 -5.06
CA ILE A 133 -13.47 14.77 -5.69
C ILE A 133 -14.72 15.22 -4.94
N LEU A 134 -14.76 15.06 -3.62
CA LEU A 134 -15.94 15.44 -2.83
C LEU A 134 -16.27 16.93 -2.97
N ASN A 135 -15.27 17.82 -2.95
CA ASN A 135 -15.48 19.26 -3.13
C ASN A 135 -15.90 19.66 -4.56
N GLN A 136 -15.59 18.85 -5.58
CA GLN A 136 -16.03 19.07 -6.95
C GLN A 136 -17.47 18.59 -7.16
N GLU A 137 -17.82 17.44 -6.59
CA GLU A 137 -19.09 16.75 -6.85
C GLU A 137 -20.23 17.15 -5.88
N LEU A 138 -19.91 17.58 -4.66
CA LEU A 138 -20.90 17.89 -3.61
C LEU A 138 -21.14 19.39 -3.41
N LYS A 139 -21.07 20.17 -4.49
CA LYS A 139 -21.39 21.60 -4.45
C LYS A 139 -22.88 21.87 -4.28
#